data_AF-A0A257UX91-F1
#
_entry.id   AF-A0A257UX91-F1
#
_cell.length_a   1.000
_cell.length_b   1.000
_cell.length_c   1.000
_cell.angle_alpha   90.00
_cell.angle_beta   90.00
_cell.angle_gamma   90.00
#
_symmetry.space_group_name_H-M   'P 1'
#
loop_
_entity.id
_entity.type
_entity.pdbx_description
1 polymer ?
#
loop_
_entity_poly.entity_id
_entity_poly.type
_entity_poly.pdbx_seq_one_letter_code
_entity_poly.pdbx_strand_id
1 'polypeptide(L)'
;MAEKLWRAQFPETTRWRLEAPLTVTPGEPPPNARLITRLMEVGLYDEAIGELKYAERELGASPLLTASEAYAWNRKGELRTAITLMKHAYPQFMAAGGETLPVEMRRVMFPMAYWDLIQKYAVGRGLDPHLMAALITQESTFQADVKSGANAWGLMQILPSTGRIYAPKVGVRPWRVSKLTNPDVNIRIGMAYFADLVKKYDGVMGALVAYNAGGSRYRKWVAEYPGADRDEFIDNIPFFETQNYLKRILGTADDFRALYPRTYPRGR
;
A
#
# COMPACT_ATOMS: atom_id res chain seq x y z
N MET A 1 -17.61 -19.27 -24.45
CA MET A 1 -17.39 -20.55 -23.73
C MET A 1 -16.59 -20.33 -22.44
N ALA A 2 -15.49 -19.56 -22.47
CA ALA A 2 -14.69 -19.22 -21.29
C ALA A 2 -15.41 -18.36 -20.22
N GLU A 3 -16.33 -17.46 -20.63
CA GLU A 3 -17.14 -16.66 -19.69
C GLU A 3 -18.16 -17.51 -18.90
N LYS A 4 -18.58 -18.64 -19.47
CA LYS A 4 -19.55 -19.58 -18.85
C LYS A 4 -18.89 -20.50 -17.83
N LEU A 5 -17.59 -20.81 -18.03
CA LEU A 5 -16.78 -21.59 -17.09
C LEU A 5 -16.29 -20.72 -15.92
N TRP A 6 -16.02 -19.43 -16.16
CA TRP A 6 -15.73 -18.44 -15.10
C TRP A 6 -16.91 -18.26 -14.13
N ARG A 7 -18.15 -18.18 -14.63
CA ARG A 7 -19.37 -18.05 -13.79
C ARG A 7 -19.74 -19.33 -13.01
N ALA A 8 -19.16 -20.48 -13.35
CA ALA A 8 -19.49 -21.76 -12.71
C ALA A 8 -18.59 -22.09 -11.50
N GLN A 9 -17.37 -21.52 -11.45
CA GLN A 9 -16.43 -21.69 -10.33
C GLN A 9 -16.63 -20.68 -9.19
N PHE A 10 -17.37 -19.60 -9.44
CA PHE A 10 -17.75 -18.60 -8.45
C PHE A 10 -19.27 -18.44 -8.43
N PRO A 11 -20.03 -19.31 -7.72
CA PRO A 11 -21.45 -19.05 -7.50
C PRO A 11 -21.61 -17.67 -6.84
N GLU A 12 -22.60 -16.89 -7.27
CA GLU A 12 -22.84 -15.49 -6.86
C GLU A 12 -23.17 -15.31 -5.36
N THR A 13 -22.74 -16.21 -4.47
CA THR A 13 -23.16 -16.29 -3.07
C THR A 13 -22.15 -15.71 -2.08
N THR A 14 -21.17 -14.92 -2.52
CA THR A 14 -20.52 -13.92 -1.64
C THR A 14 -20.12 -12.65 -2.40
N ARG A 15 -20.93 -12.27 -3.39
CA ARG A 15 -21.24 -10.83 -3.48
C ARG A 15 -22.10 -10.58 -2.26
N TRP A 16 -21.59 -9.85 -1.26
CA TRP A 16 -22.51 -8.98 -0.54
C TRP A 16 -23.18 -8.18 -1.65
N ARG A 17 -24.44 -8.51 -1.95
CA ARG A 17 -25.30 -7.62 -2.74
C ARG A 17 -25.26 -6.32 -1.94
N LEU A 18 -24.46 -5.38 -2.40
CA LEU A 18 -24.70 -3.99 -2.08
C LEU A 18 -26.10 -3.73 -2.64
N GLU A 19 -27.09 -3.79 -1.76
CA GLU A 19 -28.52 -3.58 -2.09
C GLU A 19 -28.74 -2.20 -2.72
N ALA A 20 -27.75 -1.30 -2.58
CA ALA A 20 -27.51 -0.11 -3.39
C ALA A 20 -25.98 0.13 -3.53
N PRO A 21 -25.49 0.74 -4.62
CA PRO A 21 -24.08 1.17 -4.70
C PRO A 21 -23.73 2.02 -3.48
N LEU A 22 -22.57 1.75 -2.85
CA LEU A 22 -22.09 2.59 -1.75
C LEU A 22 -21.95 4.02 -2.26
N THR A 23 -22.69 4.93 -1.66
CA THR A 23 -22.59 6.36 -1.96
C THR A 23 -21.79 7.02 -0.86
N VAL A 24 -20.89 7.93 -1.24
CA VAL A 24 -20.21 8.77 -0.26
C VAL A 24 -21.22 9.78 0.26
N THR A 25 -21.57 9.67 1.54
CA THR A 25 -22.34 10.66 2.27
C THR A 25 -21.36 11.48 3.12
N PRO A 26 -20.90 12.65 2.64
CA PRO A 26 -19.92 13.45 3.39
C PRO A 26 -20.48 13.92 4.74
N GLY A 27 -21.79 14.20 4.81
CA GLY A 27 -22.38 14.89 5.97
C GLY A 27 -22.40 16.41 5.75
N GLU A 28 -22.94 17.14 6.71
CA GLU A 28 -23.05 18.61 6.61
C GLU A 28 -21.69 19.28 6.85
N PRO A 29 -21.35 20.33 6.07
CA PRO A 29 -20.13 21.09 6.29
C PRO A 29 -20.21 21.87 7.62
N PRO A 30 -19.10 22.02 8.35
CA PRO A 30 -19.10 22.79 9.60
C PRO A 30 -19.27 24.29 9.34
N PRO A 31 -19.69 25.10 10.34
CA PRO A 31 -19.84 26.54 10.19
C PRO A 31 -18.57 27.28 9.73
N ASN A 32 -17.39 26.78 10.10
CA ASN A 32 -16.09 27.31 9.71
C ASN A 32 -15.55 26.73 8.37
N ALA A 33 -16.36 26.01 7.58
CA ALA A 33 -15.92 25.37 6.33
C ALA A 33 -15.22 26.32 5.37
N ARG A 34 -15.72 27.57 5.22
CA ARG A 34 -15.07 28.57 4.35
C ARG A 34 -13.65 28.90 4.79
N LEU A 35 -13.42 29.03 6.10
CA LEU A 35 -12.08 29.28 6.65
C LEU A 35 -11.16 28.08 6.39
N ILE A 36 -11.63 26.87 6.70
CA ILE A 36 -10.90 25.62 6.44
C ILE A 36 -10.46 25.54 4.97
N THR A 37 -11.37 25.79 4.03
CA THR A 37 -11.06 25.78 2.59
C THR A 37 -9.99 26.81 2.25
N ARG A 38 -10.11 28.06 2.74
CA ARG A 38 -9.11 29.10 2.47
C ARG A 38 -7.73 28.74 3.02
N LEU A 39 -7.66 28.20 4.24
CA LEU A 39 -6.41 27.76 4.85
C LEU A 39 -5.75 26.65 4.02
N MET A 40 -6.52 25.65 3.56
CA MET A 40 -6.02 24.60 2.67
C MET A 40 -5.54 25.14 1.33
N GLU A 41 -6.23 26.13 0.74
CA GLU A 41 -5.86 26.75 -0.55
C GLU A 41 -4.50 27.46 -0.49
N VAL A 42 -4.21 28.16 0.63
CA VAL A 42 -2.95 28.88 0.81
C VAL A 42 -1.83 28.03 1.45
N GLY A 43 -2.11 26.75 1.72
CA GLY A 43 -1.12 25.81 2.27
C GLY A 43 -0.90 25.91 3.78
N LEU A 44 -1.77 26.62 4.50
CA LEU A 44 -1.79 26.70 5.97
C LEU A 44 -2.48 25.48 6.58
N TYR A 45 -1.86 24.31 6.40
CA TYR A 45 -2.48 23.02 6.75
C TYR A 45 -2.56 22.80 8.28
N ASP A 46 -1.63 23.33 9.06
CA ASP A 46 -1.66 23.21 10.53
C ASP A 46 -2.87 23.94 11.12
N GLU A 47 -3.11 25.16 10.65
CA GLU A 47 -4.27 25.96 11.00
C GLU A 47 -5.56 25.28 10.53
N ALA A 48 -5.59 24.75 9.28
CA ALA A 48 -6.74 24.01 8.78
C ALA A 48 -7.07 22.78 9.63
N ILE A 49 -6.05 22.03 10.07
CA ILE A 49 -6.22 20.88 10.98
C ILE A 49 -6.74 21.34 12.34
N GLY A 50 -6.27 22.49 12.85
CA GLY A 50 -6.78 23.10 14.08
C GLY A 50 -8.29 23.40 13.99
N GLU A 51 -8.72 24.02 12.90
CA GLU A 51 -10.13 24.34 12.61
C GLU A 51 -11.00 23.09 12.44
N LEU A 52 -10.48 22.05 11.79
CA LEU A 52 -11.15 20.76 11.64
C LEU A 52 -11.36 20.05 12.97
N LYS A 53 -10.31 20.00 13.80
CA LYS A 53 -10.39 19.42 15.15
C LYS A 53 -11.29 20.22 16.08
N TYR A 54 -11.34 21.54 15.90
CA TYR A 54 -12.29 22.38 16.61
C TYR A 54 -13.73 22.02 16.21
N ALA A 55 -14.03 21.98 14.91
CA ALA A 55 -15.34 21.59 14.41
C ALA A 55 -15.77 20.19 14.89
N GLU A 56 -14.85 19.22 14.91
CA GLU A 56 -15.12 17.88 15.42
C GLU A 56 -15.45 17.85 16.92
N ARG A 57 -14.78 18.68 17.74
CA ARG A 57 -15.11 18.77 19.17
C ARG A 57 -16.49 19.36 19.43
N GLU A 58 -16.89 20.35 18.63
CA GLU A 58 -18.18 21.05 18.80
C GLU A 58 -19.36 20.29 18.21
N LEU A 59 -19.16 19.64 17.05
CA LEU A 59 -20.23 19.01 16.26
C LEU A 59 -20.24 17.48 16.37
N GLY A 60 -19.17 16.89 16.90
CA GLY A 60 -18.90 15.47 16.86
C GLY A 60 -18.14 15.03 15.61
N ALA A 61 -17.59 13.81 15.68
CA ALA A 61 -16.88 13.19 14.56
C ALA A 61 -17.82 12.92 13.39
N SER A 62 -17.36 13.24 12.17
CA SER A 62 -18.05 12.91 10.93
C SER A 62 -17.06 12.43 9.86
N PRO A 63 -17.52 11.64 8.87
CA PRO A 63 -16.69 11.23 7.73
C PRO A 63 -16.07 12.42 6.98
N LEU A 64 -16.82 13.50 6.74
CA LEU A 64 -16.29 14.71 6.09
C LEU A 64 -15.16 15.35 6.88
N LEU A 65 -15.31 15.52 8.19
CA LEU A 65 -14.27 16.13 9.02
C LEU A 65 -13.01 15.26 9.06
N THR A 66 -13.16 13.97 9.32
CA THR A 66 -12.06 13.00 9.34
C THR A 66 -11.34 12.93 7.99
N ALA A 67 -12.07 12.88 6.87
CA ALA A 67 -11.50 12.84 5.53
C ALA A 67 -10.82 14.16 5.13
N SER A 68 -11.36 15.30 5.57
CA SER A 68 -10.76 16.61 5.37
C SER A 68 -9.45 16.74 6.16
N GLU A 69 -9.39 16.21 7.37
CA GLU A 69 -8.17 16.15 8.17
C GLU A 69 -7.13 15.23 7.49
N ALA A 70 -7.56 14.06 7.03
CA ALA A 70 -6.72 13.15 6.26
C ALA A 70 -6.10 13.82 5.03
N TYR A 71 -6.90 14.61 4.29
CA TYR A 71 -6.42 15.39 3.16
C TYR A 71 -5.36 16.41 3.58
N ALA A 72 -5.60 17.18 4.65
CA ALA A 72 -4.63 18.16 5.15
C ALA A 72 -3.30 17.49 5.56
N TRP A 73 -3.35 16.37 6.29
CA TRP A 73 -2.14 15.60 6.64
C TRP A 73 -1.40 15.07 5.41
N ASN A 74 -2.13 14.63 4.39
CA ASN A 74 -1.52 14.17 3.13
C ASN A 74 -0.73 15.30 2.47
N ARG A 75 -1.32 16.50 2.40
CA ARG A 75 -0.68 17.68 1.82
C ARG A 75 0.55 18.16 2.60
N LYS A 76 0.59 17.92 3.92
CA LYS A 76 1.77 18.15 4.76
C LYS A 76 2.89 17.13 4.56
N GLY A 77 2.61 15.98 3.94
CA GLY A 77 3.55 14.88 3.80
C GLY A 77 3.47 13.83 4.93
N GLU A 78 2.52 13.96 5.86
CA GLU A 78 2.29 12.99 6.95
C GLU A 78 1.41 11.83 6.47
N LEU A 79 1.95 11.03 5.56
CA LEU A 79 1.19 10.04 4.78
C LEU A 79 0.58 8.94 5.62
N ARG A 80 1.27 8.44 6.66
CA ARG A 80 0.72 7.39 7.54
C ARG A 80 -0.55 7.87 8.23
N THR A 81 -0.51 9.06 8.81
CA THR A 81 -1.65 9.68 9.50
C THR A 81 -2.80 9.90 8.52
N ALA A 82 -2.49 10.46 7.36
CA ALA A 82 -3.47 10.69 6.30
C ALA A 82 -4.18 9.41 5.84
N ILE A 83 -3.42 8.35 5.52
CA ILE A 83 -3.96 7.07 5.08
C ILE A 83 -4.84 6.46 6.18
N THR A 84 -4.39 6.51 7.44
CA THR A 84 -5.12 5.96 8.59
C THR A 84 -6.47 6.66 8.76
N LEU A 85 -6.47 8.00 8.76
CA LEU A 85 -7.68 8.80 8.91
C LEU A 85 -8.64 8.60 7.73
N MET A 86 -8.14 8.55 6.49
CA MET A 86 -9.00 8.34 5.33
C MET A 86 -9.70 6.98 5.35
N LYS A 87 -8.98 5.92 5.77
CA LYS A 87 -9.57 4.58 5.98
C LYS A 87 -10.60 4.57 7.10
N HIS A 88 -10.37 5.34 8.17
CA HIS A 88 -11.29 5.50 9.29
C HIS A 88 -12.55 6.30 8.91
N ALA A 89 -12.43 7.27 8.01
CA ALA A 89 -13.58 8.04 7.53
C ALA A 89 -14.54 7.18 6.69
N TYR A 90 -14.02 6.17 5.98
CA TYR A 90 -14.77 5.38 5.00
C TYR A 90 -14.48 3.86 5.10
N PRO A 91 -14.68 3.23 6.28
CA PRO A 91 -14.33 1.82 6.50
C PRO A 91 -15.13 0.85 5.62
N GLN A 92 -16.37 1.20 5.27
CA GLN A 92 -17.23 0.39 4.39
C GLN A 92 -16.61 0.19 2.99
N PHE A 93 -15.84 1.17 2.52
CA PHE A 93 -15.17 1.12 1.23
C PHE A 93 -13.88 0.29 1.25
N MET A 94 -13.41 -0.10 2.44
CA MET A 94 -12.25 -1.00 2.59
C MET A 94 -12.60 -2.47 2.38
N ALA A 95 -13.86 -2.85 2.61
CA ALA A 95 -14.35 -4.21 2.41
C ALA A 95 -14.93 -4.44 1.02
N ALA A 96 -15.62 -3.44 0.46
CA ALA A 96 -16.21 -3.50 -0.88
C ALA A 96 -16.43 -2.09 -1.45
N GLY A 97 -16.42 -1.94 -2.77
CA GLY A 97 -16.79 -0.69 -3.43
C GLY A 97 -15.74 0.41 -3.37
N GLY A 98 -14.52 0.15 -2.92
CA GLY A 98 -13.44 1.14 -2.82
C GLY A 98 -13.18 1.91 -4.12
N GLU A 99 -13.40 1.29 -5.27
CA GLU A 99 -13.33 1.89 -6.61
C GLU A 99 -14.31 3.04 -6.85
N THR A 100 -15.40 3.08 -6.08
CA THR A 100 -16.45 4.12 -6.16
C THR A 100 -16.15 5.33 -5.30
N LEU A 101 -15.11 5.29 -4.44
CA LEU A 101 -14.64 6.47 -3.74
C LEU A 101 -14.14 7.53 -4.73
N PRO A 102 -14.41 8.83 -4.47
CA PRO A 102 -13.83 9.94 -5.20
C PRO A 102 -12.32 9.77 -5.40
N VAL A 103 -11.83 10.14 -6.57
CA VAL A 103 -10.43 9.91 -6.97
C VAL A 103 -9.46 10.61 -6.02
N GLU A 104 -9.85 11.75 -5.47
CA GLU A 104 -9.10 12.56 -4.51
C GLU A 104 -8.92 11.82 -3.18
N MET A 105 -9.96 11.15 -2.69
CA MET A 105 -9.91 10.35 -1.46
C MET A 105 -9.04 9.11 -1.66
N ARG A 106 -9.18 8.44 -2.81
CA ARG A 106 -8.31 7.31 -3.16
C ARG A 106 -6.85 7.73 -3.26
N ARG A 107 -6.55 8.91 -3.82
CA ARG A 107 -5.17 9.45 -3.88
C ARG A 107 -4.55 9.69 -2.50
N VAL A 108 -5.36 9.98 -1.48
CA VAL A 108 -4.88 10.05 -0.09
C VAL A 108 -4.50 8.66 0.43
N MET A 109 -5.31 7.64 0.14
CA MET A 109 -5.05 6.26 0.57
C MET A 109 -3.90 5.59 -0.18
N PHE A 110 -3.70 5.96 -1.45
CA PHE A 110 -2.71 5.40 -2.35
C PHE A 110 -1.81 6.51 -2.90
N PRO A 111 -0.97 7.15 -2.07
CA PRO A 111 -0.15 8.27 -2.49
C PRO A 111 0.99 7.81 -3.41
N MET A 112 1.34 8.64 -4.39
CA MET A 112 2.48 8.42 -5.30
C MET A 112 3.82 8.87 -4.68
N ALA A 113 4.03 8.55 -3.40
CA ALA A 113 5.23 8.93 -2.68
C ALA A 113 6.44 8.13 -3.17
N TYR A 114 7.58 8.82 -3.35
CA TYR A 114 8.83 8.24 -3.88
C TYR A 114 8.69 7.58 -5.27
N TRP A 115 7.67 7.96 -6.06
CA TRP A 115 7.35 7.29 -7.32
C TRP A 115 8.52 7.26 -8.32
N ASP A 116 9.29 8.33 -8.43
CA ASP A 116 10.45 8.38 -9.33
C ASP A 116 11.51 7.35 -8.94
N LEU A 117 11.76 7.18 -7.63
CA LEU A 117 12.68 6.16 -7.12
C LEU A 117 12.12 4.75 -7.33
N ILE A 118 10.83 4.57 -7.04
CA ILE A 118 10.13 3.29 -7.20
C ILE A 118 10.20 2.85 -8.66
N GLN A 119 9.78 3.70 -9.59
CA GLN A 119 9.84 3.41 -11.02
C GLN A 119 11.27 3.11 -11.47
N LYS A 120 12.22 4.00 -11.17
CA LYS A 120 13.62 3.86 -11.58
C LYS A 120 14.19 2.49 -11.19
N TYR A 121 14.00 2.08 -9.94
CA TYR A 121 14.62 0.87 -9.42
C TYR A 121 13.82 -0.40 -9.68
N ALA A 122 12.48 -0.31 -9.80
CA ALA A 122 11.61 -1.44 -10.14
C ALA A 122 11.77 -1.82 -11.61
N VAL A 123 11.63 -0.84 -12.52
CA VAL A 123 11.75 -1.02 -13.96
C VAL A 123 13.11 -1.61 -14.33
N GLY A 124 14.20 -1.03 -13.80
CA GLY A 124 15.56 -1.52 -14.04
C GLY A 124 15.81 -2.95 -13.54
N ARG A 125 14.86 -3.56 -12.82
CA ARG A 125 14.93 -4.93 -12.30
C ARG A 125 13.81 -5.83 -12.82
N GLY A 126 12.99 -5.36 -13.75
CA GLY A 126 11.83 -6.11 -14.26
C GLY A 126 10.74 -6.32 -13.21
N LEU A 127 10.65 -5.44 -12.21
CA LEU A 127 9.60 -5.44 -11.20
C LEU A 127 8.50 -4.46 -11.60
N ASP A 128 7.26 -4.79 -11.25
CA ASP A 128 6.11 -3.89 -11.42
C ASP A 128 6.19 -2.73 -10.39
N PRO A 129 6.27 -1.46 -10.83
CA PRO A 129 6.30 -0.30 -9.93
C PRO A 129 5.05 -0.18 -9.03
N HIS A 130 3.86 -0.54 -9.51
CA HIS A 130 2.63 -0.47 -8.71
C HIS A 130 2.65 -1.52 -7.60
N LEU A 131 3.14 -2.73 -7.91
CA LEU A 131 3.37 -3.77 -6.90
C LEU A 131 4.39 -3.32 -5.85
N MET A 132 5.46 -2.63 -6.26
CA MET A 132 6.48 -2.15 -5.33
C MET A 132 5.96 -1.02 -4.44
N ALA A 133 5.11 -0.13 -4.95
CA ALA A 133 4.41 0.86 -4.14
C ALA A 133 3.46 0.20 -3.13
N ALA A 134 2.75 -0.86 -3.53
CA ALA A 134 1.91 -1.66 -2.63
C ALA A 134 2.73 -2.35 -1.53
N LEU A 135 3.88 -2.93 -1.88
CA LEU A 135 4.81 -3.52 -0.91
C LEU A 135 5.29 -2.47 0.11
N ILE A 136 5.75 -1.29 -0.34
CA ILE A 136 6.15 -0.19 0.55
C ILE A 136 5.00 0.28 1.44
N THR A 137 3.78 0.32 0.89
CA THR A 137 2.56 0.68 1.65
C THR A 137 2.35 -0.29 2.82
N GLN A 138 2.48 -1.59 2.55
CA GLN A 138 2.32 -2.65 3.55
C GLN A 138 3.47 -2.66 4.57
N GLU A 139 4.71 -2.37 4.16
CA GLU A 139 5.88 -2.42 5.03
C GLU A 139 6.02 -1.20 5.95
N SER A 140 5.81 0.01 5.42
CA SER A 140 6.10 1.25 6.15
C SER A 140 5.03 2.31 6.02
N THR A 141 4.03 2.12 5.15
CA THR A 141 3.07 3.17 4.82
C THR A 141 3.80 4.47 4.42
N PHE A 142 4.88 4.31 3.65
CA PHE A 142 5.77 5.37 3.15
C PHE A 142 6.57 6.15 4.21
N GLN A 143 6.66 5.64 5.44
CA GLN A 143 7.48 6.26 6.48
C GLN A 143 8.95 5.81 6.38
N ALA A 144 9.84 6.71 5.96
CA ALA A 144 11.23 6.38 5.66
C ALA A 144 12.13 6.14 6.88
N ASP A 145 11.79 6.71 8.03
CA ASP A 145 12.57 6.66 9.27
C ASP A 145 12.08 5.59 10.26
N VAL A 146 11.06 4.82 9.89
CA VAL A 146 10.45 3.83 10.79
C VAL A 146 11.37 2.63 11.04
N LYS A 147 11.40 2.18 12.31
CA LYS A 147 12.09 0.98 12.75
C LYS A 147 11.10 0.05 13.46
N SER A 148 10.99 -1.19 13.01
CA SER A 148 10.14 -2.18 13.68
C SER A 148 10.80 -2.77 14.93
N GLY A 149 9.98 -3.40 15.79
CA GLY A 149 10.47 -4.18 16.94
C GLY A 149 11.41 -5.34 16.54
N ALA A 150 11.24 -5.88 15.32
CA ALA A 150 12.11 -6.90 14.74
C ALA A 150 13.40 -6.34 14.11
N ASN A 151 13.71 -5.05 14.34
CA ASN A 151 14.88 -4.37 13.82
C ASN A 151 14.93 -4.28 12.29
N ALA A 152 13.77 -4.15 11.65
CA ALA A 152 13.66 -3.83 10.22
C ALA A 152 13.50 -2.31 10.01
N TRP A 153 14.08 -1.76 8.94
CA TRP A 153 14.26 -0.31 8.79
C TRP A 153 13.70 0.24 7.49
N GLY A 154 13.08 1.41 7.59
CA GLY A 154 12.69 2.29 6.50
C GLY A 154 11.59 1.75 5.59
N LEU A 155 11.54 2.28 4.37
CA LEU A 155 10.41 2.15 3.44
C LEU A 155 10.00 0.71 3.12
N MET A 156 10.99 -0.16 2.91
CA MET A 156 10.80 -1.58 2.60
C MET A 156 11.13 -2.49 3.79
N GLN A 157 11.29 -1.95 5.00
CA GLN A 157 11.60 -2.73 6.21
C GLN A 157 12.78 -3.70 6.02
N ILE A 158 13.93 -3.15 5.66
CA ILE A 158 15.14 -3.93 5.41
C ILE A 158 15.85 -4.25 6.73
N LEU A 159 16.20 -5.51 6.94
CA LEU A 159 17.05 -5.93 8.07
C LEU A 159 18.50 -5.44 7.86
N PRO A 160 19.23 -5.01 8.91
CA PRO A 160 20.63 -4.61 8.80
C PRO A 160 21.56 -5.68 8.19
N SER A 161 21.27 -6.96 8.42
CA SER A 161 21.98 -8.08 7.81
C SER A 161 21.78 -8.13 6.29
N THR A 162 20.53 -8.02 5.83
CA THR A 162 20.19 -7.90 4.41
C THR A 162 20.84 -6.65 3.79
N GLY A 163 20.74 -5.51 4.48
CA GLY A 163 21.38 -4.26 4.05
C GLY A 163 22.89 -4.40 3.85
N ARG A 164 23.60 -5.07 4.78
CA ARG A 164 25.04 -5.33 4.65
C ARG A 164 25.38 -6.19 3.43
N ILE A 165 24.55 -7.18 3.10
CA ILE A 165 24.75 -8.07 1.94
C ILE A 165 24.53 -7.31 0.63
N TYR A 166 23.48 -6.48 0.56
CA TYR A 166 23.07 -5.85 -0.70
C TYR A 166 23.69 -4.48 -0.94
N ALA A 167 24.09 -3.73 0.09
CA ALA A 167 24.74 -2.43 -0.05
C ALA A 167 25.88 -2.41 -1.08
N PRO A 168 26.88 -3.32 -1.05
CA PRO A 168 27.93 -3.32 -2.07
C PRO A 168 27.42 -3.66 -3.47
N LYS A 169 26.41 -4.56 -3.61
CA LYS A 169 25.80 -4.91 -4.90
C LYS A 169 25.13 -3.70 -5.57
N VAL A 170 24.69 -2.75 -4.75
CA VAL A 170 24.03 -1.52 -5.21
C VAL A 170 24.90 -0.28 -5.02
N GLY A 171 26.23 -0.42 -4.91
CA GLY A 171 27.15 0.72 -4.87
C GLY A 171 27.03 1.62 -3.63
N VAL A 172 26.40 1.16 -2.55
CA VAL A 172 26.30 1.89 -1.29
C VAL A 172 27.54 1.60 -0.45
N ARG A 173 28.51 2.51 -0.49
CA ARG A 173 29.75 2.46 0.31
C ARG A 173 30.09 3.84 0.88
N PRO A 174 30.68 3.95 2.09
CA PRO A 174 30.76 2.89 3.10
C PRO A 174 29.37 2.50 3.63
N TRP A 175 29.24 1.26 4.13
CA TRP A 175 27.99 0.75 4.71
C TRP A 175 27.82 1.20 6.17
N ARG A 176 26.63 1.69 6.51
CA ARG A 176 26.18 1.99 7.87
C ARG A 176 24.68 1.70 7.97
N VAL A 177 24.23 1.14 9.10
CA VAL A 177 22.81 0.80 9.31
C VAL A 177 21.91 2.03 9.18
N SER A 178 22.35 3.19 9.67
CA SER A 178 21.61 4.46 9.56
C SER A 178 21.31 4.88 8.12
N LYS A 179 22.00 4.33 7.11
CA LYS A 179 21.63 4.59 5.70
C LYS A 179 20.31 3.94 5.30
N LEU A 180 19.78 3.00 6.07
CA LEU A 180 18.48 2.37 5.78
C LEU A 180 17.30 3.30 6.00
N THR A 181 17.45 4.45 6.67
CA THR A 181 16.40 5.47 6.74
C THR A 181 16.45 6.46 5.57
N ASN A 182 17.48 6.40 4.72
CA ASN A 182 17.51 7.17 3.48
C ASN A 182 16.63 6.48 2.41
N PRO A 183 15.62 7.18 1.85
CA PRO A 183 14.68 6.59 0.88
C PRO A 183 15.35 5.94 -0.34
N ASP A 184 16.31 6.63 -0.97
CA ASP A 184 17.01 6.11 -2.17
C ASP A 184 17.77 4.83 -1.84
N VAL A 185 18.55 4.83 -0.74
CA VAL A 185 19.31 3.65 -0.32
C VAL A 185 18.38 2.49 0.03
N ASN A 186 17.31 2.75 0.79
CA ASN A 186 16.37 1.73 1.24
C ASN A 186 15.66 1.06 0.05
N ILE A 187 15.08 1.85 -0.86
CA ILE A 187 14.41 1.35 -2.06
C ILE A 187 15.39 0.60 -2.95
N ARG A 188 16.59 1.16 -3.18
CA ARG A 188 17.59 0.54 -4.04
C ARG A 188 18.05 -0.83 -3.52
N ILE A 189 18.27 -0.94 -2.21
CA ILE A 189 18.60 -2.22 -1.54
C ILE A 189 17.39 -3.16 -1.57
N GLY A 190 16.22 -2.69 -1.16
CA GLY A 190 15.01 -3.51 -1.04
C GLY A 190 14.56 -4.09 -2.37
N MET A 191 14.59 -3.31 -3.45
CA MET A 191 14.23 -3.80 -4.78
C MET A 191 15.29 -4.75 -5.35
N ALA A 192 16.58 -4.56 -5.05
CA ALA A 192 17.61 -5.53 -5.41
C ALA A 192 17.40 -6.86 -4.68
N TYR A 193 17.07 -6.79 -3.39
CA TYR A 193 16.75 -7.97 -2.59
C TYR A 193 15.49 -8.68 -3.11
N PHE A 194 14.41 -7.94 -3.35
CA PHE A 194 13.16 -8.49 -3.84
C PHE A 194 13.31 -9.14 -5.23
N ALA A 195 14.06 -8.52 -6.15
CA ALA A 195 14.33 -9.10 -7.46
C ALA A 195 15.11 -10.43 -7.38
N ASP A 196 16.07 -10.55 -6.44
CA ASP A 196 16.77 -11.82 -6.20
C ASP A 196 15.81 -12.88 -5.62
N LEU A 197 14.83 -12.49 -4.80
CA LEU A 197 13.79 -13.41 -4.32
C LEU A 197 12.87 -13.88 -5.45
N VAL A 198 12.46 -12.99 -6.37
CA VAL A 198 11.63 -13.35 -7.54
C VAL A 198 12.30 -14.43 -8.37
N LYS A 199 13.61 -14.29 -8.63
CA LYS A 199 14.39 -15.30 -9.36
C LYS A 199 14.54 -16.61 -8.60
N LYS A 200 14.64 -16.55 -7.27
CA LYS A 200 14.91 -17.71 -6.41
C LYS A 200 13.66 -18.53 -6.09
N TYR A 201 12.48 -17.91 -6.12
CA TYR A 201 11.22 -18.48 -5.67
C TYR A 201 10.15 -18.43 -6.77
N ASP A 202 10.57 -18.67 -8.00
CA ASP A 202 9.72 -18.92 -9.17
C ASP A 202 8.66 -17.84 -9.43
N GLY A 203 8.98 -16.57 -9.13
CA GLY A 203 8.13 -15.43 -9.43
C GLY A 203 7.76 -14.57 -8.22
N VAL A 204 6.83 -13.64 -8.47
CA VAL A 204 6.39 -12.61 -7.50
C VAL A 204 5.74 -13.21 -6.27
N MET A 205 4.88 -14.23 -6.45
CA MET A 205 4.16 -14.84 -5.33
C MET A 205 5.14 -15.45 -4.33
N GLY A 206 6.08 -16.27 -4.80
CA GLY A 206 7.09 -16.86 -3.93
C GLY A 206 8.02 -15.83 -3.31
N ALA A 207 8.32 -14.74 -4.02
CA ALA A 207 9.06 -13.62 -3.45
C ALA A 207 8.32 -12.96 -2.28
N LEU A 208 7.01 -12.68 -2.40
CA LEU A 208 6.20 -12.09 -1.31
C LEU A 208 6.15 -13.00 -0.08
N VAL A 209 5.93 -14.30 -0.28
CA VAL A 209 5.99 -15.28 0.82
C VAL A 209 7.36 -15.29 1.46
N ALA A 210 8.43 -15.36 0.67
CA ALA A 210 9.79 -15.38 1.19
C ALA A 210 10.17 -14.07 1.90
N TYR A 211 9.62 -12.94 1.47
CA TYR A 211 9.85 -11.63 2.08
C TYR A 211 9.22 -11.55 3.47
N ASN A 212 7.95 -11.94 3.60
CA ASN A 212 7.21 -11.87 4.86
C ASN A 212 7.53 -13.03 5.81
N ALA A 213 7.58 -14.25 5.28
CA ALA A 213 7.58 -15.47 6.06
C ALA A 213 8.89 -16.27 5.93
N GLY A 214 9.80 -15.86 5.06
CA GLY A 214 11.07 -16.56 4.84
C GLY A 214 10.94 -17.71 3.84
N GLY A 215 11.96 -17.89 3.00
CA GLY A 215 11.88 -18.82 1.88
C GLY A 215 11.93 -20.31 2.23
N SER A 216 12.22 -20.69 3.48
CA SER A 216 12.00 -22.07 3.94
C SER A 216 10.50 -22.39 4.03
N ARG A 217 9.68 -21.44 4.46
CA ARG A 217 8.22 -21.58 4.53
C ARG A 217 7.61 -21.69 3.14
N TYR A 218 8.03 -20.83 2.21
CA TYR A 218 7.60 -20.93 0.81
C TYR A 218 7.83 -22.35 0.24
N ARG A 219 9.05 -22.88 0.36
CA ARG A 219 9.37 -24.23 -0.15
C ARG A 219 8.54 -25.32 0.51
N LYS A 220 8.28 -25.20 1.81
CA LYS A 220 7.42 -26.15 2.54
C LYS A 220 5.99 -26.11 1.99
N TRP A 221 5.39 -24.93 1.88
CA TRP A 221 3.99 -24.79 1.47
C TRP A 221 3.76 -25.17 0.01
N VAL A 222 4.69 -24.84 -0.90
CA VAL A 222 4.58 -25.28 -2.30
C VAL A 222 4.65 -26.81 -2.42
N ALA A 223 5.41 -27.49 -1.56
CA ALA A 223 5.45 -28.94 -1.53
C ALA A 223 4.18 -29.58 -0.95
N GLU A 224 3.46 -28.87 -0.07
CA GLU A 224 2.19 -29.32 0.52
C GLU A 224 1.00 -29.19 -0.47
N TYR A 225 1.08 -28.24 -1.42
CA TYR A 225 0.03 -27.95 -2.41
C TYR A 225 0.57 -28.00 -3.86
N PRO A 226 1.04 -29.16 -4.34
CA PRO A 226 1.63 -29.27 -5.66
C PRO A 226 0.59 -29.02 -6.76
N GLY A 227 0.89 -28.08 -7.66
CA GLY A 227 0.02 -27.78 -8.81
C GLY A 227 -1.19 -26.89 -8.49
N ALA A 228 -1.33 -26.43 -7.25
CA ALA A 228 -2.32 -25.42 -6.89
C ALA A 228 -2.11 -24.16 -7.73
N ASP A 229 -3.21 -23.57 -8.19
CA ASP A 229 -3.13 -22.25 -8.83
C ASP A 229 -2.78 -21.16 -7.81
N ARG A 230 -2.58 -19.93 -8.30
CA ARG A 230 -2.14 -18.82 -7.44
C ARG A 230 -3.14 -18.54 -6.31
N ASP A 231 -4.43 -18.53 -6.60
CA ASP A 231 -5.44 -18.09 -5.65
C ASP A 231 -5.71 -19.22 -4.64
N GLU A 232 -5.78 -20.47 -5.11
CA GLU A 232 -5.83 -21.66 -4.26
C GLU A 232 -4.61 -21.75 -3.32
N PHE A 233 -3.40 -21.50 -3.84
CA PHE A 233 -2.20 -21.52 -3.01
C PHE A 233 -2.27 -20.48 -1.88
N ILE A 234 -2.66 -19.24 -2.21
CA ILE A 234 -2.78 -18.16 -1.21
C ILE A 234 -3.80 -18.51 -0.14
N ASP A 235 -4.95 -19.07 -0.54
CA ASP A 235 -6.03 -19.45 0.37
C ASP A 235 -5.64 -20.61 1.30
N ASN A 236 -4.68 -21.43 0.88
CA ASN A 236 -4.16 -22.55 1.64
C ASN A 236 -2.91 -22.23 2.50
N ILE A 237 -2.36 -21.01 2.45
CA ILE A 237 -1.24 -20.61 3.32
C ILE A 237 -1.68 -20.75 4.80
N PRO A 238 -1.03 -21.60 5.62
CA PRO A 238 -1.47 -21.87 6.99
C PRO A 238 -1.41 -20.66 7.92
N PHE A 239 -0.58 -19.67 7.58
CA PHE A 239 -0.37 -18.48 8.39
C PHE A 239 -1.28 -17.36 7.88
N PHE A 240 -2.34 -17.09 8.63
CA PHE A 240 -3.32 -16.04 8.30
C PHE A 240 -2.67 -14.66 8.10
N GLU A 241 -1.62 -14.34 8.86
CA GLU A 241 -0.83 -13.12 8.68
C GLU A 241 -0.21 -13.05 7.27
N THR A 242 0.47 -14.11 6.84
CA THR A 242 1.11 -14.16 5.52
C THR A 242 0.09 -14.17 4.40
N GLN A 243 -1.02 -14.90 4.56
CA GLN A 243 -2.13 -14.87 3.60
C GLN A 243 -2.67 -13.44 3.43
N ASN A 244 -2.97 -12.75 4.53
CA ASN A 244 -3.45 -11.37 4.47
C ASN A 244 -2.41 -10.41 3.90
N TYR A 245 -1.14 -10.60 4.21
CA TYR A 245 -0.05 -9.81 3.65
C TYR A 245 -0.04 -9.90 2.12
N LEU A 246 -0.14 -11.10 1.54
CA LEU A 246 -0.20 -11.31 0.10
C LEU A 246 -1.45 -10.66 -0.51
N LYS A 247 -2.63 -10.96 0.04
CA LYS A 247 -3.92 -10.42 -0.46
C LYS A 247 -3.93 -8.89 -0.44
N ARG A 248 -3.45 -8.27 0.64
CA ARG A 248 -3.35 -6.80 0.77
C ARG A 248 -2.43 -6.19 -0.27
N ILE A 249 -1.24 -6.76 -0.48
CA ILE A 249 -0.28 -6.23 -1.47
C ILE A 249 -0.85 -6.34 -2.88
N LEU A 250 -1.42 -7.50 -3.23
CA LEU A 250 -1.97 -7.70 -4.57
C LEU A 250 -3.16 -6.76 -4.83
N GLY A 251 -4.12 -6.66 -3.90
CA GLY A 251 -5.25 -5.72 -4.02
C GLY A 251 -4.78 -4.27 -4.08
N THR A 252 -3.85 -3.87 -3.20
CA THR A 252 -3.30 -2.50 -3.20
C THR A 252 -2.56 -2.19 -4.51
N ALA A 253 -1.88 -3.18 -5.12
CA ALA A 253 -1.22 -3.00 -6.41
C ALA A 253 -2.23 -2.75 -7.53
N ASP A 254 -3.38 -3.43 -7.49
CA ASP A 254 -4.48 -3.23 -8.42
C ASP A 254 -5.13 -1.85 -8.23
N ASP A 255 -5.29 -1.39 -6.98
CA ASP A 255 -5.76 -0.03 -6.68
C ASP A 255 -4.81 1.03 -7.25
N PHE A 256 -3.51 0.88 -7.05
CA PHE A 256 -2.49 1.75 -7.64
C PHE A 256 -2.58 1.75 -9.18
N ARG A 257 -2.76 0.58 -9.81
CA ARG A 257 -2.83 0.47 -11.27
C ARG A 257 -4.10 1.10 -11.84
N ALA A 258 -5.23 0.91 -11.17
CA ALA A 258 -6.51 1.51 -11.54
C ALA A 258 -6.48 3.04 -11.38
N LEU A 259 -5.85 3.54 -10.32
CA LEU A 259 -5.78 4.96 -10.01
C LEU A 259 -4.75 5.71 -10.87
N TYR A 260 -3.66 5.05 -11.25
CA TYR A 260 -2.56 5.61 -12.03
C TYR A 260 -2.26 4.78 -13.29
N PRO A 261 -3.17 4.76 -14.28
CA PRO A 261 -3.12 3.85 -15.43
C PRO A 261 -2.07 4.20 -16.51
N ARG A 262 -1.15 5.14 -16.24
CA ARG A 262 -0.08 5.52 -17.18
C ARG A 262 1.25 5.59 -16.46
N THR A 263 2.02 4.51 -16.56
CA THR A 263 3.51 4.51 -16.65
C THR A 263 4.01 3.06 -16.86
N TYR A 264 3.58 2.38 -17.93
CA TYR A 264 4.46 1.42 -18.65
C TYR A 264 3.83 1.02 -19.99
N PRO A 265 4.60 1.01 -21.11
CA PRO A 265 4.20 0.25 -22.28
C PRO A 265 4.30 -1.23 -21.93
N ARG A 266 3.20 -1.98 -22.08
CA ARG A 266 3.27 -3.45 -22.02
C ARG A 266 4.30 -3.88 -23.06
N GLY A 267 5.40 -4.50 -22.61
CA GLY A 267 6.35 -5.15 -23.50
C GLY A 267 5.58 -6.15 -24.38
N ARG A 268 5.69 -5.96 -25.69
CA ARG A 268 5.41 -7.03 -26.65
C ARG A 268 6.64 -7.92 -26.74
#